data_AF-A0A838QCP7-F1
#
_entry.id   AF-A0A838QCP7-F1
#
_cell.length_a   1.000
_cell.length_b   1.000
_cell.length_c   1.000
_cell.angle_alpha   90.00
_cell.angle_beta   90.00
_cell.angle_gamma   90.00
#
_symmetry.space_group_name_H-M   'P 1'
#
loop_
_entity.id
_entity.type
_entity.pdbx_description
1 polymer ?
#
loop_
_entity_poly.entity_id
_entity_poly.type
_entity_poly.pdbx_seq_one_letter_code
_entity_poly.pdbx_strand_id
1 'polypeptide(L)'
;MSNELVLGIYVFILAMFVGFEVIARVPSVLHTPLMSATNAIHGIVVLGAMLVAGAADTPLLHALGFIAVVFGAANVFGGFVVTDRMLEMFRKKEQEKPDA
;
A
#
# COMPACT_ATOMS: atom_id res chain seq x y z
N MET A 1 17.00 -26.53 6.05
CA MET A 1 16.35 -25.22 5.86
C MET A 1 16.91 -24.29 6.94
N SER A 2 17.40 -23.09 6.61
CA SER A 2 17.90 -22.15 7.63
C SER A 2 16.73 -21.67 8.51
N ASN A 3 16.97 -21.41 9.80
CA ASN A 3 15.91 -20.96 10.73
C ASN A 3 15.22 -19.67 10.22
N GLU A 4 15.96 -18.78 9.58
CA GLU A 4 15.42 -17.57 8.93
C GLU A 4 14.42 -17.90 7.81
N LEU A 5 14.76 -18.86 6.95
CA LEU A 5 13.86 -19.28 5.87
C LEU A 5 12.61 -19.96 6.42
N VAL A 6 12.77 -20.79 7.46
CA VAL A 6 11.65 -21.41 8.18
C VAL A 6 10.72 -20.33 8.72
N LEU A 7 11.25 -19.34 9.46
CA LEU A 7 10.50 -18.22 10.01
C LEU A 7 9.82 -17.39 8.92
N GLY A 8 10.52 -17.07 7.83
CA GLY A 8 9.96 -16.33 6.69
C GLY A 8 8.76 -17.04 6.06
N ILE A 9 8.84 -18.36 5.88
CA ILE A 9 7.72 -19.17 5.38
C ILE A 9 6.56 -19.18 6.37
N TYR A 10 6.84 -19.33 7.68
CA TYR A 10 5.81 -19.25 8.71
C TYR A 10 5.06 -17.91 8.67
N VAL A 11 5.79 -16.79 8.64
CA VAL A 11 5.20 -15.45 8.57
C VAL A 11 4.40 -15.28 7.27
N PHE A 12 4.94 -15.71 6.13
CA PHE A 12 4.25 -15.63 4.84
C PHE A 12 2.91 -16.36 4.85
N ILE A 13 2.89 -17.61 5.33
CA ILE A 13 1.67 -18.42 5.38
C ILE A 13 0.64 -17.78 6.32
N LEU A 14 1.05 -17.39 7.54
CA LEU A 14 0.14 -16.78 8.51
C LEU A 14 -0.39 -15.43 8.01
N ALA A 15 0.43 -14.61 7.36
CA ALA A 15 0.00 -13.34 6.77
C ALA A 15 -1.04 -13.53 5.66
N MET A 16 -0.93 -14.58 4.84
CA MET A 16 -1.96 -14.91 3.84
C MET A 16 -3.30 -15.26 4.50
N PHE A 17 -3.29 -16.09 5.54
CA PHE A 17 -4.52 -16.41 6.29
C PHE A 17 -5.16 -15.16 6.90
N VAL A 18 -4.35 -14.31 7.52
CA VAL A 18 -4.82 -13.03 8.10
C VAL A 18 -5.43 -12.15 7.01
N GLY A 19 -4.75 -11.99 5.87
CA GLY A 19 -5.25 -11.18 4.76
C GLY A 19 -6.59 -11.67 4.21
N PHE A 20 -6.74 -12.99 4.03
CA PHE A 20 -7.99 -13.60 3.60
C PHE A 20 -9.14 -13.33 4.58
N GLU A 21 -8.92 -13.62 5.87
CA GLU A 21 -9.93 -13.48 6.91
C GLU A 21 -10.37 -12.02 7.12
N VAL A 22 -9.43 -11.08 7.01
CA VAL A 22 -9.72 -9.64 7.12
C VAL A 22 -10.57 -9.16 5.95
N ILE A 23 -10.22 -9.52 4.71
CA ILE A 23 -10.95 -9.08 3.51
C ILE A 23 -12.35 -9.72 3.45
N ALA A 24 -12.50 -10.97 3.88
CA ALA A 24 -13.78 -11.69 3.89
C ALA A 24 -14.87 -11.00 4.73
N ARG A 25 -14.48 -10.12 5.67
CA ARG A 25 -15.38 -9.42 6.58
C ARG A 25 -15.69 -7.97 6.16
N VAL A 26 -15.17 -7.51 5.02
CA VAL A 26 -15.40 -6.13 4.55
C VAL A 26 -16.76 -6.02 3.85
N PRO A 27 -17.62 -5.03 4.21
CA PRO A 27 -18.90 -4.82 3.55
C PRO A 27 -18.73 -4.38 2.10
N SER A 28 -19.69 -4.74 1.24
CA SER A 28 -19.58 -4.54 -0.22
C SER A 28 -19.40 -3.09 -0.65
N VAL A 29 -19.97 -2.15 0.10
CA VAL A 29 -19.82 -0.70 -0.11
C VAL A 29 -18.38 -0.21 -0.01
N LEU A 30 -17.50 -0.96 0.68
CA LEU A 30 -16.10 -0.62 0.86
C LEU A 30 -15.15 -1.34 -0.11
N HIS A 31 -15.62 -2.20 -1.02
CA HIS A 31 -14.71 -2.92 -1.91
C HIS A 31 -13.87 -2.00 -2.82
N THR A 32 -14.45 -0.92 -3.33
CA THR A 32 -13.71 0.04 -4.18
C THR A 32 -12.70 0.87 -3.36
N PRO A 33 -13.07 1.48 -2.21
CA PRO A 33 -12.09 2.08 -1.30
C PRO A 33 -11.02 1.08 -0.83
N LEU A 34 -11.39 -0.17 -0.54
CA LEU A 34 -10.46 -1.22 -0.13
C LEU A 34 -9.46 -1.55 -1.24
N MET A 35 -9.91 -1.66 -2.49
CA MET A 35 -9.05 -1.87 -3.65
C MET A 35 -8.02 -0.73 -3.79
N SER A 36 -8.44 0.53 -3.59
CA SER A 36 -7.52 1.67 -3.59
C SER A 36 -6.55 1.63 -2.40
N ALA A 37 -7.04 1.26 -1.21
CA ALA A 37 -6.22 1.20 0.00
C ALA A 37 -5.13 0.10 -0.10
N THR A 38 -5.49 -1.10 -0.57
CA THR A 38 -4.51 -2.17 -0.80
C THR A 38 -3.52 -1.79 -1.90
N ASN A 39 -3.93 -0.96 -2.87
CA ASN A 39 -3.03 -0.38 -3.85
C ASN A 39 -1.97 0.57 -3.24
N ALA A 40 -2.33 1.32 -2.20
CA ALA A 40 -1.39 2.17 -1.47
C ALA A 40 -0.43 1.36 -0.60
N ILE A 41 -0.92 0.28 0.04
CA ILE A 41 -0.14 -0.57 0.95
C ILE A 41 0.97 -1.33 0.21
N HIS A 42 0.68 -1.89 -0.97
CA HIS A 42 1.72 -2.60 -1.74
C HIS A 42 2.81 -1.68 -2.29
N GLY A 43 2.61 -0.36 -2.21
CA GLY A 43 3.64 0.65 -2.47
C GLY A 43 4.88 0.54 -1.56
N ILE A 44 4.87 -0.33 -0.54
CA ILE A 44 6.06 -0.76 0.22
C ILE A 44 7.26 -1.16 -0.67
N VAL A 45 7.00 -1.53 -1.94
CA VAL A 45 8.02 -1.71 -2.98
C VAL A 45 9.03 -0.55 -3.07
N VAL A 46 8.64 0.68 -2.70
CA VAL A 46 9.55 1.83 -2.63
C VAL A 46 10.74 1.58 -1.70
N LEU A 47 10.58 0.84 -0.61
CA LEU A 47 11.69 0.48 0.28
C LEU A 47 12.68 -0.45 -0.41
N GLY A 48 12.18 -1.43 -1.18
CA GLY A 48 13.02 -2.30 -1.99
C GLY A 48 13.79 -1.50 -3.05
N ALA A 49 13.11 -0.56 -3.72
CA ALA A 49 13.74 0.33 -4.69
C ALA A 49 14.83 1.21 -4.06
N MET A 50 14.60 1.73 -2.85
CA MET A 50 15.59 2.52 -2.11
C MET A 50 16.83 1.69 -1.72
N LEU A 51 16.63 0.45 -1.28
CA LEU A 51 17.74 -0.46 -0.95
C LEU A 51 18.57 -0.80 -2.20
N VAL A 52 17.92 -1.08 -3.33
CA VAL A 52 18.59 -1.35 -4.62
C VAL A 52 19.33 -0.12 -5.13
N ALA A 53 18.69 1.05 -5.09
CA ALA A 53 19.30 2.32 -5.49
C ALA A 53 20.51 2.67 -4.62
N GLY A 54 20.44 2.42 -3.31
CA GLY A 54 21.53 2.67 -2.37
C GLY A 54 22.72 1.71 -2.51
N ALA A 55 22.49 0.54 -3.11
CA ALA A 55 23.54 -0.46 -3.40
C ALA A 55 24.06 -0.39 -4.85
N ALA A 56 23.59 0.57 -5.64
CA ALA A 56 23.98 0.69 -7.05
C ALA A 56 25.45 1.10 -7.18
N ASP A 57 26.16 0.48 -8.14
CA ASP A 57 27.59 0.70 -8.39
C ASP A 57 27.87 1.20 -9.82
N THR A 58 26.91 1.05 -10.73
CA THR A 58 27.02 1.56 -12.11
C THR A 58 26.04 2.71 -12.37
N PRO A 59 26.35 3.64 -13.30
CA PRO A 59 25.43 4.72 -13.67
C PRO A 59 24.07 4.23 -14.16
N LEU A 60 24.03 3.08 -14.85
CA LEU A 60 22.78 2.46 -15.30
C LEU A 60 21.93 2.00 -14.11
N LEU A 61 22.53 1.34 -13.12
CA LEU A 61 21.81 0.89 -11.91
C LEU A 61 21.32 2.08 -11.07
N HIS A 62 22.07 3.18 -11.02
CA HIS A 62 21.61 4.42 -10.38
C HIS A 62 20.39 4.99 -11.10
N ALA A 63 20.40 5.04 -12.44
CA ALA A 63 19.27 5.53 -13.22
C ALA A 63 18.03 4.66 -13.03
N LEU A 64 18.17 3.34 -13.08
CA LEU A 64 17.08 2.39 -12.85
C LEU A 64 16.54 2.47 -11.41
N GLY A 65 17.44 2.54 -10.43
CA GLY A 65 17.08 2.70 -9.02
C GLY A 65 16.33 4.00 -8.77
N PHE A 66 16.78 5.10 -9.36
CA PHE A 66 16.07 6.39 -9.30
C PHE A 66 14.65 6.29 -9.88
N ILE A 67 14.49 5.73 -11.08
CA ILE A 67 13.18 5.54 -11.71
C ILE A 67 12.28 4.65 -10.83
N ALA A 68 12.83 3.56 -10.28
CA ALA A 68 12.09 2.66 -9.41
C ALA A 68 11.61 3.36 -8.13
N VAL A 69 12.44 4.20 -7.50
CA VAL A 69 12.06 5.00 -6.33
C VAL A 69 10.97 6.00 -6.69
N VAL A 70 11.09 6.70 -7.84
CA VAL A 70 10.08 7.66 -8.30
C VAL A 70 8.73 6.97 -8.51
N PHE A 71 8.70 5.82 -9.18
CA PHE A 71 7.45 5.07 -9.38
C PHE A 71 6.89 4.49 -8.08
N GLY A 72 7.75 4.00 -7.17
CA GLY A 72 7.34 3.56 -5.85
C GLY A 72 6.69 4.69 -5.04
N ALA A 73 7.33 5.87 -5.03
CA ALA A 73 6.80 7.05 -4.35
C ALA A 73 5.46 7.52 -4.95
N ALA A 74 5.35 7.55 -6.28
CA ALA A 74 4.11 7.89 -6.97
C ALA A 74 2.98 6.91 -6.65
N ASN A 75 3.26 5.61 -6.57
CA ASN A 75 2.28 4.58 -6.21
C ASN A 75 1.77 4.76 -4.78
N VAL A 76 2.67 4.92 -3.80
CA VAL A 76 2.31 5.16 -2.39
C VAL A 76 1.48 6.43 -2.26
N PHE A 77 2.00 7.56 -2.76
CA PHE A 77 1.34 8.86 -2.62
C PHE A 77 -0.01 8.89 -3.33
N GLY A 78 -0.06 8.48 -4.60
CA GLY A 78 -1.29 8.44 -5.37
C GLY A 78 -2.33 7.49 -4.76
N GLY A 79 -1.90 6.32 -4.28
CA GLY A 79 -2.75 5.36 -3.59
C GLY A 79 -3.40 5.96 -2.35
N PHE A 80 -2.63 6.62 -1.48
CA PHE A 80 -3.18 7.24 -0.27
C PHE A 80 -4.10 8.42 -0.57
N VAL A 81 -3.74 9.31 -1.50
CA VAL A 81 -4.59 10.46 -1.87
C VAL A 81 -5.92 10.02 -2.47
N VAL A 82 -5.92 9.02 -3.34
CA VAL A 82 -7.15 8.50 -3.96
C VAL A 82 -8.02 7.80 -2.91
N THR A 83 -7.40 7.00 -2.04
CA THR A 83 -8.11 6.30 -0.97
C THR A 83 -8.77 7.27 0.00
N ASP A 84 -8.08 8.35 0.38
CA ASP A 84 -8.60 9.38 1.28
C ASP A 84 -9.86 10.03 0.69
N ARG A 85 -9.79 10.49 -0.56
CA ARG A 85 -10.96 11.02 -1.30
C ARG A 85 -12.12 10.03 -1.40
N MET A 86 -11.83 8.74 -1.56
CA MET A 86 -12.88 7.72 -1.58
C MET A 86 -13.56 7.56 -0.22
N LEU A 87 -12.79 7.63 0.87
CA LEU A 87 -13.30 7.49 2.24
C LEU A 87 -14.05 8.74 2.72
N GLU A 88 -13.69 9.93 2.21
CA GLU A 88 -14.42 11.18 2.49
C GLU A 88 -15.92 11.08 2.14
N MET A 89 -16.28 10.29 1.12
CA MET A 89 -17.67 10.08 0.71
C MET A 89 -18.53 9.38 1.78
N PHE A 90 -17.90 8.72 2.76
CA PHE A 90 -18.57 8.06 3.89
C PHE A 90 -18.67 8.96 5.13
N ARG A 91 -18.04 10.14 5.13
CA ARG A 91 -18.21 11.11 6.22
C ARG A 91 -19.60 11.73 6.13
N LYS A 92 -20.34 11.68 7.25
CA LYS A 92 -21.62 12.39 7.38
C LYS A 92 -21.37 13.88 7.09
N LYS A 93 -22.05 14.46 6.09
CA LYS A 93 -22.11 15.92 5.95
C LYS A 93 -22.66 16.49 7.25
N GLU A 94 -21.91 17.37 7.88
CA GLU A 94 -22.40 18.18 8.99
C GLU A 94 -23.60 18.96 8.45
N GLN A 95 -24.78 18.75 9.05
CA GLN A 95 -25.98 19.47 8.63
C GLN A 95 -25.74 20.95 8.93
N GLU A 96 -25.52 21.75 7.90
CA GLU A 96 -25.65 23.21 8.01
C GLU A 96 -27.05 23.48 8.57
N LYS A 97 -27.09 24.00 9.81
CA LYS A 97 -28.34 24.45 10.42
C LYS A 97 -28.91 25.53 9.49
N PRO A 98 -30.19 25.47 9.11
CA PRO A 98 -30.80 26.56 8.36
C PRO A 98 -30.68 27.82 9.20
N ASP A 99 -30.12 28.88 8.62
CA ASP A 99 -30.14 30.20 9.23
C ASP A 99 -31.60 30.56 9.56
N ALA A 100 -31.86 30.71 10.86
CA ALA A 100 -33.16 31.06 11.42
C ALA A 100 -33.44 32.56 11.33
#